data_AF-A0ABD6E6D5-F1
#
_entry.id   AF-A0ABD6E6D5-F1
#
_cell.length_a   1.000
_cell.length_b   1.000
_cell.length_c   1.000
_cell.angle_alpha   90.00
_cell.angle_beta   90.00
_cell.angle_gamma   90.00
#
_symmetry.space_group_name_H-M   'P 1'
#
loop_
_entity.id
_entity.type
_entity.pdbx_description
1 polymer ?
#
loop_
_entity_poly.entity_id
_entity_poly.type
_entity_poly.pdbx_seq_one_letter_code
_entity_poly.pdbx_strand_id
1 'polypeptide(L)'
;MPAGSSHPTHNADSTNVKMFAEQLLVAHNRLRHQHGAPSLTLSEELTEQAQQWAEKLAKRRHLAYCELPGKHSEFLHSLPFL
;
A
#
# COMPACT_ATOMS: atom_id res chain seq x y z
N MET A 1 27.65 9.43 -20.88
CA MET A 1 27.20 8.03 -20.73
C MET A 1 27.66 7.52 -19.36
N PRO A 2 26.81 7.47 -18.33
CA PRO A 2 27.09 6.68 -17.13
C PRO A 2 26.12 5.48 -17.08
N ALA A 3 26.61 4.23 -17.18
CA ALA A 3 27.29 3.42 -16.16
C ALA A 3 26.29 2.65 -15.28
N GLY A 4 26.20 1.34 -15.54
CA GLY A 4 25.94 0.27 -14.58
C GLY A 4 24.68 0.36 -13.72
N SER A 5 23.59 -0.25 -14.20
CA SER A 5 22.51 -0.69 -13.30
C SER A 5 23.03 -1.86 -12.46
N SER A 6 23.63 -1.55 -11.31
CA SER A 6 24.01 -2.53 -10.30
C SER A 6 22.75 -3.15 -9.73
N HIS A 7 22.34 -4.29 -10.28
CA HIS A 7 21.32 -5.13 -9.67
C HIS A 7 21.77 -5.52 -8.25
N PRO A 8 20.99 -5.20 -7.20
CA PRO A 8 21.29 -5.67 -5.86
C PRO A 8 21.22 -7.19 -5.85
N THR A 9 22.22 -7.80 -5.23
CA THR A 9 22.34 -9.24 -5.06
C THR A 9 21.14 -9.74 -4.25
N HIS A 10 20.32 -10.59 -4.88
CA HIS A 10 19.05 -11.21 -4.46
C HIS A 10 18.90 -11.69 -2.99
N ASN A 11 19.98 -11.73 -2.19
CA ASN A 11 19.97 -12.26 -0.82
C ASN A 11 19.63 -11.22 0.27
N ALA A 12 20.03 -9.96 0.10
CA ALA A 12 19.82 -8.93 1.13
C ALA A 12 18.36 -8.44 1.17
N ASP A 13 17.73 -8.30 0.01
CA ASP A 13 16.34 -7.83 -0.11
C ASP A 13 15.34 -8.85 0.46
N SER A 14 15.56 -10.15 0.21
CA SER A 14 14.70 -11.20 0.77
C SER A 14 14.73 -11.22 2.29
N THR A 15 15.92 -11.01 2.88
CA THR A 15 16.08 -10.95 4.34
C THR A 15 15.34 -9.74 4.91
N ASN A 16 15.42 -8.58 4.26
CA ASN A 16 14.73 -7.37 4.68
C ASN A 16 13.19 -7.50 4.60
N VAL A 17 12.67 -8.08 3.52
CA VAL A 17 11.22 -8.34 3.37
C VAL A 17 10.70 -9.26 4.49
N LYS A 18 11.45 -10.31 4.85
CA LYS A 18 11.07 -11.20 5.96
C LYS A 18 11.04 -10.46 7.30
N MET A 19 12.09 -9.70 7.61
CA MET A 19 12.12 -8.91 8.86
C MET A 19 10.99 -7.88 8.92
N PHE A 20 10.66 -7.24 7.79
CA PHE A 20 9.53 -6.31 7.70
C PHE A 20 8.20 -7.02 7.94
N ALA A 21 7.98 -8.18 7.32
CA ALA A 21 6.77 -8.97 7.49
C ALA A 21 6.58 -9.44 8.96
N GLU A 22 7.65 -9.85 9.63
CA GLU A 22 7.63 -10.24 11.05
C GLU A 22 7.25 -9.08 11.96
N GLN A 23 7.84 -7.90 11.76
CA GLN A 23 7.49 -6.70 12.53
C GLN A 23 6.03 -6.30 12.33
N LEU A 24 5.54 -6.39 11.10
CA LEU A 24 4.14 -6.12 10.77
C LEU A 24 3.21 -7.12 11.45
N LEU A 25 3.55 -8.42 11.46
CA LEU A 25 2.79 -9.46 12.15
C LEU A 25 2.69 -9.18 13.65
N VAL A 26 3.81 -8.85 14.30
CA VAL A 26 3.86 -8.53 15.73
C VAL A 26 2.95 -7.34 16.07
N ALA A 27 3.04 -6.27 15.29
CA ALA A 27 2.21 -5.08 15.50
C ALA A 27 0.71 -5.39 15.36
N HIS A 28 0.32 -6.17 14.34
CA HIS A 28 -1.08 -6.57 14.15
C HIS A 28 -1.57 -7.48 15.26
N ASN A 29 -0.78 -8.48 15.67
CA ASN A 29 -1.17 -9.40 16.73
C ASN A 29 -1.32 -8.69 18.08
N ARG A 30 -0.52 -7.66 18.35
CA ARG A 30 -0.71 -6.81 19.54
C ARG A 30 -2.08 -6.14 19.54
N LEU A 31 -2.49 -5.54 18.42
CA LEU A 31 -3.82 -4.91 18.28
C LEU A 31 -4.94 -5.95 18.38
N ARG A 32 -4.81 -7.08 17.68
CA ARG A 32 -5.80 -8.17 17.71
C ARG A 32 -5.98 -8.70 19.12
N HIS A 33 -4.90 -8.87 19.88
CA HIS A 33 -4.95 -9.28 21.27
C HIS A 33 -5.73 -8.27 22.14
N GLN A 34 -5.48 -6.96 21.96
CA GLN A 34 -6.24 -5.92 22.67
C GLN A 34 -7.74 -5.98 22.39
N HIS A 35 -8.14 -6.41 21.19
CA HIS A 35 -9.53 -6.57 20.79
C HIS A 35 -10.07 -8.00 20.98
N GLY A 36 -9.34 -8.90 21.63
CA GLY A 36 -9.76 -10.29 21.88
C GLY A 36 -9.80 -11.19 20.65
N ALA A 37 -9.19 -10.78 19.54
CA ALA A 37 -9.11 -11.57 18.31
C ALA A 37 -7.91 -12.54 18.34
N PRO A 38 -8.02 -13.73 17.70
CA PRO A 38 -6.94 -14.72 17.64
C PRO A 38 -5.68 -14.19 16.94
N SER A 39 -4.50 -14.66 17.31
CA SER A 39 -3.25 -14.28 16.65
C SER A 39 -3.17 -14.83 15.21
N LEU A 40 -2.55 -14.07 14.33
CA LEU A 40 -2.24 -14.46 12.96
C LEU A 40 -0.83 -15.07 12.89
N THR A 41 -0.59 -15.84 11.83
CA THR A 41 0.73 -16.35 11.46
C THR A 41 1.09 -15.85 10.07
N LEU A 42 2.39 -15.72 9.79
CA LEU A 42 2.86 -15.46 8.44
C LEU A 42 2.65 -16.69 7.55
N SER A 43 2.27 -16.44 6.30
CA SER A 43 2.24 -17.43 5.22
C SER A 43 3.21 -16.97 4.16
N GLU A 44 4.14 -17.84 3.77
CA GLU A 44 5.15 -17.54 2.74
C GLU A 44 4.48 -17.24 1.39
N GLU A 45 3.45 -18.01 1.02
CA GLU A 45 2.69 -17.81 -0.22
C GLU A 45 2.02 -16.44 -0.26
N LEU A 46 1.34 -16.03 0.82
CA LEU A 46 0.67 -14.73 0.89
C LEU A 46 1.67 -13.58 0.88
N THR A 47 2.83 -13.77 1.52
CA THR A 47 3.90 -12.77 1.56
C THR A 47 4.49 -12.56 0.17
N GLU A 48 4.73 -13.65 -0.56
CA GLU A 48 5.23 -13.60 -1.93
C GLU A 48 4.23 -12.92 -2.88
N GLN A 49 2.95 -13.31 -2.81
CA GLN A 49 1.91 -12.68 -3.61
C GLN A 49 1.81 -11.18 -3.31
N ALA A 50 1.81 -10.78 -2.03
CA ALA A 50 1.76 -9.37 -1.64
C ALA A 50 2.96 -8.58 -2.20
N GLN A 51 4.16 -9.15 -2.14
CA GLN A 51 5.37 -8.53 -2.69
C GLN A 51 5.29 -8.37 -4.22
N GLN A 52 4.86 -9.40 -4.95
CA GLN A 52 4.66 -9.31 -6.40
C GLN A 52 3.66 -8.21 -6.77
N TRP A 53 2.57 -8.07 -6.02
CA TRP A 53 1.60 -7.00 -6.20
C TRP A 53 2.18 -5.62 -5.89
N ALA A 54 2.95 -5.49 -4.81
CA ALA A 54 3.61 -4.24 -4.44
C ALA A 54 4.59 -3.77 -5.54
N GLU A 55 5.37 -4.69 -6.11
CA GLU A 55 6.27 -4.39 -7.24
C GLU A 55 5.50 -3.98 -8.50
N LYS A 56 4.38 -4.65 -8.78
CA LYS A 56 3.50 -4.30 -9.90
C LYS A 56 2.92 -2.90 -9.74
N LEU A 57 2.57 -2.51 -8.52
CA LEU A 57 2.08 -1.16 -8.19
C LEU A 57 3.20 -0.11 -8.25
N ALA A 58 4.38 -0.41 -7.69
CA ALA A 58 5.55 0.47 -7.73
C ALA A 58 5.96 0.80 -9.18
N LYS A 59 5.88 -0.18 -10.08
CA LYS A 59 6.10 -0.01 -11.53
C LYS A 59 5.02 0.85 -12.20
N ARG A 60 3.77 0.81 -11.72
CA ARG A 60 2.64 1.56 -12.28
C ARG A 60 2.62 3.04 -11.88
N ARG A 61 3.38 3.49 -10.88
CA ARG A 61 3.57 4.90 -10.43
C ARG A 61 2.30 5.79 -10.32
N HIS A 62 1.11 5.22 -10.28
CA HIS A 62 -0.16 5.96 -10.20
C HIS A 62 -0.91 5.59 -8.93
N LEU A 63 -0.79 6.44 -7.91
CA LEU A 63 -1.88 6.67 -6.96
C LEU A 63 -2.84 7.62 -7.66
N ALA A 64 -3.70 7.09 -8.53
CA ALA A 64 -4.80 7.88 -9.05
C ALA A 64 -5.79 8.08 -7.90
N TYR A 65 -5.60 9.17 -7.14
CA TYR A 65 -6.67 9.74 -6.36
C TYR A 65 -7.78 10.06 -7.36
N CYS A 66 -8.92 9.38 -7.24
CA CYS A 66 -10.13 9.83 -7.89
C CYS A 66 -10.46 11.18 -7.25
N GLU A 67 -9.95 12.27 -7.82
CA GLU A 67 -10.69 13.52 -7.81
C GLU A 67 -12.01 13.17 -8.50
N LEU A 68 -12.99 12.74 -7.70
CA LEU A 68 -14.36 13.00 -8.07
C LEU A 68 -14.38 14.51 -8.31
N PRO A 69 -14.69 14.99 -9.53
CA PRO A 69 -15.00 16.39 -9.72
C PRO A 69 -16.25 16.63 -8.89
N GLY A 70 -16.02 16.98 -7.62
CA GLY A 70 -16.99 17.50 -6.72
C GLY A 70 -17.51 18.74 -7.41
N LYS A 71 -18.70 18.58 -7.99
CA LYS A 71 -19.67 19.61 -8.28
C LYS A 71 -19.73 20.54 -7.07
N HIS A 72 -18.84 21.51 -7.02
CA HIS A 72 -18.95 22.64 -6.11
C HIS A 72 -19.49 23.80 -6.93
N SER A 73 -20.56 24.36 -6.38
CA SER A 73 -21.19 25.65 -6.68
C SER A 73 -21.93 25.82 -8.01
N GLU A 74 -23.14 25.26 -8.07
CA GLU A 74 -24.30 26.04 -8.56
C GLU A 74 -25.61 25.37 -8.14
N PHE A 75 -25.83 25.30 -6.81
CA PHE A 75 -27.18 25.25 -6.29
C PHE A 75 -27.76 26.67 -6.33
N LEU A 76 -28.58 26.90 -7.37
CA LEU A 76 -29.78 27.74 -7.41
C LEU A 76 -30.02 28.65 -6.19
N HIS A 77 -29.54 29.89 -6.24
CA HIS A 77 -30.19 30.97 -5.52
C HIS A 77 -30.33 32.21 -6.40
N SER A 78 -31.60 32.53 -6.67
CA SER A 78 -32.17 33.84 -7.03
C SER A 78 -32.11 34.29 -8.49
N LEU A 79 -33.26 34.16 -9.15
CA LEU A 79 -33.75 35.08 -10.18
C LEU A 79 -33.53 36.55 -9.76
N PRO A 80 -33.33 37.43 -10.74
CA PRO A 80 -34.09 38.66 -10.76
C PRO A 80 -34.88 38.80 -12.07
N PHE A 81 -36.14 39.12 -11.85
CA PHE A 81 -37.14 39.65 -12.74
C PHE A 81 -36.58 40.79 -13.63
N LEU A 82 -36.51 40.58 -14.95
CA LEU A 82 -36.91 41.54 -15.99
C LEU A 82 -36.98 40.87 -17.37
#